data_AF-A0A9E7ESK0-F1
#
_entry.id   AF-A0A9E7ESK0-F1
#
_cell.length_a   1.000
_cell.length_b   1.000
_cell.length_c   1.000
_cell.angle_alpha   90.00
_cell.angle_beta   90.00
_cell.angle_gamma   90.00
#
_symmetry.space_group_name_H-M   'P 1'
#
loop_
_entity.id
_entity.type
_entity.pdbx_description
1 polymer ?
#
loop_
_entity_poly.entity_id
_entity_poly.type
_entity_poly.pdbx_seq_one_letter_code
_entity_poly.pdbx_strand_id
1 'polypeptide(L)'
;MVEAAAVGAVPFEGSIAMAVESDDPYRDFKQSMEEMLTAHGVVDWAWLEELLVWYLRANGKKTHELIIGAFVDLLVSLAAASSSSPPSSSDSS
;
A
#
# COMPACT_ATOMS: atom_id res chain seq x y z
N MET A 1 -35.96 11.09 5.39
CA MET A 1 -35.20 10.90 6.64
C MET A 1 -33.76 11.22 6.33
N VAL A 2 -33.22 12.22 7.03
CA VAL A 2 -31.87 12.77 6.91
C VAL A 2 -30.83 11.85 7.54
N GLU A 3 -29.63 11.76 6.96
CA GLU A 3 -28.42 12.16 7.70
C GLU A 3 -27.26 12.49 6.75
N ALA A 4 -26.74 13.72 6.92
CA ALA A 4 -25.51 14.20 6.34
C ALA A 4 -24.38 13.89 7.33
N ALA A 5 -23.31 13.24 6.87
CA ALA A 5 -22.08 13.13 7.66
C ALA A 5 -21.16 14.31 7.33
N ALA A 6 -20.80 15.06 8.38
CA ALA A 6 -20.18 16.36 8.33
C ALA A 6 -18.83 16.39 7.61
N VAL A 7 -18.70 17.37 6.72
CA VAL A 7 -17.45 17.84 6.12
C VAL A 7 -16.57 18.43 7.24
N GLY A 8 -15.46 17.77 7.55
CA GLY A 8 -14.39 18.35 8.35
C GLY A 8 -13.70 19.45 7.55
N ALA A 9 -14.03 20.70 7.86
CA ALA A 9 -13.42 21.89 7.27
C ALA A 9 -11.92 21.97 7.63
N VAL A 10 -11.05 22.00 6.63
CA VAL A 10 -9.70 22.58 6.73
C VAL A 10 -9.70 23.89 5.93
N PRO A 11 -9.33 25.04 6.53
CA PRO A 11 -9.33 26.32 5.84
C PRO A 11 -8.01 26.46 5.07
N PHE A 12 -7.95 25.92 3.85
CA PHE A 12 -6.98 26.37 2.86
C PHE A 12 -7.75 26.90 1.66
N GLU A 13 -7.81 28.22 1.57
CA GLU A 13 -8.52 28.97 0.54
C GLU A 13 -7.92 28.62 -0.83
N GLY A 14 -8.58 27.70 -1.56
CA GLY A 14 -8.24 27.36 -2.93
C GLY A 14 -7.86 25.90 -3.21
N SER A 15 -7.82 25.00 -2.21
CA SER A 15 -7.61 23.57 -2.47
C SER A 15 -8.89 22.78 -2.23
N ILE A 16 -9.60 22.47 -3.33
CA ILE A 16 -10.64 21.44 -3.30
C ILE A 16 -9.90 20.11 -3.16
N ALA A 17 -9.97 19.51 -1.97
CA ALA A 17 -9.54 18.14 -1.78
C ALA A 17 -10.49 17.24 -2.59
N MET A 18 -10.11 16.93 -3.83
CA MET A 18 -10.79 15.93 -4.62
C MET A 18 -10.43 14.58 -4.03
N ALA A 19 -11.38 13.95 -3.33
CA ALA A 19 -11.29 12.53 -3.06
C ALA A 19 -11.32 11.85 -4.42
N VAL A 20 -10.16 11.39 -4.89
CA VAL A 20 -10.10 10.46 -6.02
C VAL A 20 -10.64 9.15 -5.49
N GLU A 21 -11.93 8.93 -5.68
CA GLU A 21 -12.52 7.59 -5.58
C GLU A 21 -11.92 6.79 -6.74
N SER A 22 -10.91 5.97 -6.43
CA SER A 22 -10.33 5.05 -7.40
C SER A 22 -11.37 4.04 -7.88
N ASP A 23 -11.29 3.69 -9.17
CA ASP A 23 -12.08 2.62 -9.77
C ASP A 23 -11.71 1.24 -9.18
N ASP A 24 -10.46 1.08 -8.70
CA ASP A 24 -9.95 -0.14 -8.07
C ASP A 24 -9.10 0.18 -6.83
N PRO A 25 -9.74 0.43 -5.66
CA PRO A 25 -9.03 0.78 -4.44
C PRO A 25 -8.03 -0.29 -3.99
N TYR A 26 -8.27 -1.56 -4.31
CA TYR A 26 -7.34 -2.64 -3.99
C TYR A 26 -6.01 -2.47 -4.72
N ARG A 27 -6.07 -2.28 -6.04
CA ARG A 27 -4.88 -2.12 -6.88
C ARG A 27 -4.11 -0.86 -6.52
N ASP A 28 -4.82 0.21 -6.18
CA ASP A 28 -4.19 1.46 -5.78
C ASP A 28 -3.41 1.33 -4.48
N PHE A 29 -3.96 0.65 -3.47
CA PHE A 29 -3.21 0.38 -2.24
C PHE A 29 -1.97 -0.46 -2.52
N LYS A 30 -2.10 -1.52 -3.33
CA LYS A 30 -0.97 -2.38 -3.68
C LYS A 30 0.13 -1.59 -4.39
N GLN A 31 -0.22 -0.83 -5.42
CA GLN A 31 0.74 -0.04 -6.17
C GLN A 31 1.40 1.03 -5.29
N SER A 32 0.63 1.70 -4.44
CA SER A 32 1.17 2.70 -3.51
C SER A 32 2.18 2.09 -2.52
N MET A 33 1.93 0.86 -2.04
CA MET A 33 2.88 0.14 -1.20
C MET A 33 4.15 -0.28 -1.97
N GLU A 34 4.02 -0.74 -3.22
CA GLU A 34 5.14 -1.10 -4.10
C GLU A 34 6.05 0.10 -4.42
N GLU A 35 5.47 1.27 -4.65
CA GLU A 35 6.20 2.52 -4.88
C GLU A 35 6.98 2.93 -3.61
N MET A 36 6.35 2.83 -2.44
CA MET A 36 7.01 3.12 -1.15
C MET A 36 8.18 2.16 -0.87
N LEU A 37 8.02 0.88 -1.18
CA LEU A 37 9.08 -0.13 -1.08
C LEU A 37 10.27 0.20 -1.98
N THR A 38 9.97 0.56 -3.23
CA THR A 38 10.99 0.92 -4.23
C THR A 38 11.77 2.16 -3.79
N ALA A 39 11.10 3.14 -3.18
CA ALA A 39 11.73 4.36 -2.67
C ALA A 39 12.59 4.11 -1.42
N HIS A 40 12.17 3.20 -0.53
CA HIS A 40 12.89 2.92 0.71
C HIS A 40 14.14 2.03 0.49
N GLY A 41 14.13 1.17 -0.53
CA GLY A 41 15.28 0.38 -1.00
C GLY A 41 15.65 -0.82 -0.13
N VAL A 42 15.75 -0.65 1.19
CA VAL A 42 15.94 -1.76 2.16
C VAL A 42 14.67 -1.93 2.95
N VAL A 43 14.03 -3.08 2.81
CA VAL A 43 12.72 -3.34 3.41
C VAL A 43 12.90 -4.41 4.47
N ASP A 44 12.67 -4.04 5.72
CA ASP A 44 12.60 -5.00 6.82
C ASP A 44 11.14 -5.25 7.23
N TRP A 45 10.95 -6.28 8.05
CA TRP A 45 9.62 -6.64 8.51
C TRP A 45 8.99 -5.55 9.37
N ALA A 46 9.79 -4.85 10.18
CA ALA A 46 9.30 -3.79 11.07
C ALA A 46 8.73 -2.61 10.27
N TRP A 47 9.42 -2.17 9.21
CA TRP A 47 8.95 -1.12 8.34
C TRP A 47 7.67 -1.51 7.58
N LEU A 48 7.58 -2.76 7.11
CA LEU A 48 6.37 -3.29 6.46
C LEU A 48 5.17 -3.28 7.43
N GLU A 49 5.39 -3.66 8.69
CA GLU A 49 4.36 -3.62 9.73
C GLU A 49 3.92 -2.18 10.02
N GLU A 50 4.87 -1.24 10.15
CA GLU A 50 4.56 0.18 10.34
C GLU A 50 3.77 0.77 9.18
N LEU A 51 4.13 0.41 7.94
CA LEU A 51 3.41 0.79 6.73
C LEU A 51 1.96 0.30 6.79
N LEU A 52 1.75 -0.99 7.09
CA LEU A 52 0.41 -1.56 7.21
C LEU A 52 -0.40 -0.87 8.31
N VAL A 53 0.20 -0.66 9.49
CA VAL A 53 -0.45 0.02 10.62
C VAL A 53 -0.86 1.44 10.23
N TRP A 54 -0.01 2.16 9.48
CA TRP A 54 -0.32 3.49 8.99
C TRP A 54 -1.54 3.49 8.07
N TYR A 55 -1.61 2.57 7.09
CA TYR A 55 -2.78 2.45 6.20
C TYR A 55 -4.05 2.09 6.96
N LEU A 56 -3.99 1.17 7.91
CA LEU A 56 -5.16 0.78 8.71
C LEU A 56 -5.65 1.92 9.61
N ARG A 57 -4.74 2.75 10.14
CA ARG A 57 -5.11 3.93 10.95
C ARG A 57 -5.65 5.07 10.11
N ALA A 58 -5.09 5.27 8.93
CA ALA A 58 -5.50 6.34 8.00
C ALA A 58 -6.86 6.05 7.34
N ASN A 59 -7.27 4.78 7.25
CA ASN A 59 -8.48 4.37 6.54
C ASN A 59 -9.55 3.80 7.46
N GLY A 60 -10.81 3.95 7.06
CA GLY A 60 -11.95 3.37 7.78
C GLY A 60 -11.98 1.84 7.69
N LYS A 61 -12.67 1.19 8.66
CA LYS A 61 -12.74 -0.28 8.78
C LYS A 61 -13.22 -1.01 7.52
N LYS A 62 -14.05 -0.36 6.69
CA LYS A 62 -14.55 -0.93 5.43
C LYS A 62 -13.44 -1.13 4.39
N THR A 63 -12.35 -0.37 4.50
CA THR A 63 -11.22 -0.42 3.57
C THR A 63 -10.13 -1.39 4.07
N HIS A 64 -10.20 -1.82 5.33
CA HIS A 64 -9.17 -2.67 5.95
C HIS A 64 -9.03 -4.01 5.23
N GLU A 65 -10.13 -4.61 4.77
CA GLU A 65 -10.08 -5.87 4.02
C GLU A 65 -9.30 -5.75 2.71
N LEU A 66 -9.46 -4.62 2.01
CA LEU A 66 -8.74 -4.33 0.77
C LEU A 66 -7.25 -4.09 1.03
N ILE A 67 -6.94 -3.30 2.07
CA ILE A 67 -5.56 -2.99 2.48
C ILE A 67 -4.82 -4.27 2.87
N ILE A 68 -5.44 -5.13 3.68
CA ILE A 68 -4.84 -6.39 4.12
C ILE A 68 -4.63 -7.32 2.93
N GLY A 69 -5.61 -7.43 2.03
CA GLY A 69 -5.47 -8.23 0.82
C GLY A 69 -4.30 -7.76 -0.05
N ALA A 70 -4.23 -6.46 -0.33
CA ALA A 70 -3.14 -5.85 -1.11
C ALA A 70 -1.77 -6.11 -0.47
N PHE A 71 -1.69 -6.01 0.86
CA PHE A 71 -0.47 -6.26 1.62
C PHE A 71 -0.04 -7.74 1.58
N VAL A 72 -0.96 -8.70 1.68
CA VAL A 72 -0.62 -10.13 1.58
C VAL A 72 -0.09 -10.45 0.18
N ASP A 73 -0.76 -9.96 -0.86
CA ASP A 73 -0.32 -10.10 -2.25
C ASP A 73 1.07 -9.53 -2.49
N LEU A 74 1.37 -8.39 -1.86
CA LEU A 74 2.68 -7.76 -1.89
C LEU A 74 3.77 -8.66 -1.28
N LEU A 75 3.50 -9.27 -0.14
CA LEU A 75 4.42 -10.22 0.50
C LEU A 75 4.67 -11.45 -0.37
N VAL A 76 3.63 -11.97 -1.03
CA VAL A 76 3.75 -13.09 -1.97
C VAL A 76 4.63 -12.71 -3.16
N SER A 77 4.43 -11.51 -3.74
CA SER A 77 5.29 -10.98 -4.81
C SER A 77 6.76 -10.86 -4.37
N LEU A 78 7.01 -10.35 -3.17
CA LEU A 78 8.36 -10.20 -2.63
C LEU A 78 9.06 -11.55 -2.41
N ALA A 79 8.32 -12.54 -1.90
CA ALA A 79 8.82 -13.90 -1.71
C ALA A 79 9.15 -14.57 -3.06
N ALA A 80 8.29 -14.39 -4.07
CA ALA A 80 8.52 -14.90 -5.42
C ALA A 80 9.77 -14.27 -6.06
N ALA A 81 9.94 -12.95 -5.93
CA ALA A 81 11.12 -12.24 -6.44
C ALA A 81 12.43 -12.75 -5.80
N SER A 82 12.40 -13.04 -4.51
CA SER A 82 13.56 -13.59 -3.78
C SER A 82 13.97 -14.98 -4.27
N SER A 83 13.02 -15.78 -4.74
CA SER A 83 13.27 -17.16 -5.23
C SER A 83 13.85 -17.24 -6.66
N SER A 84 13.81 -16.14 -7.41
CA SER A 84 14.18 -16.10 -8.84
C SER A 84 15.68 -15.93 -9.11
N SER A 85 16.55 -16.05 -8.11
CA SER A 85 18.00 -15.95 -8.35
C SER A 85 18.45 -17.13 -9.23
N PRO A 86 19.02 -16.90 -10.43
CA PRO A 86 19.47 -18.00 -11.27
C PRO A 86 20.62 -18.76 -10.59
N PRO A 87 20.73 -20.08 -10.73
CA PRO A 87 21.87 -20.81 -10.22
C PRO A 87 23.12 -20.28 -10.93
N SER A 88 24.07 -19.76 -10.15
CA SER A 88 25.39 -19.38 -10.64
C SER A 88 26.00 -20.58 -11.37
N SER A 89 26.02 -20.53 -12.70
CA SER A 89 26.76 -21.47 -13.51
C SER A 89 28.25 -21.27 -13.20
N SER A 90 28.76 -22.09 -12.28
CA SER A 90 30.19 -22.26 -12.05
C SER A 90 30.78 -22.94 -13.28
N ASP A 91 31.18 -22.14 -14.26
CA ASP A 91 32.04 -22.62 -15.34
C ASP A 91 33.46 -22.74 -14.78
N SER A 92 33.88 -23.99 -14.55
CA SER A 92 35.25 -24.32 -14.17
C SER A 92 36.06 -24.47 -15.45
N SER A 93 37.08 -23.65 -15.63
CA SER A 93 38.18 -23.87 -16.58
C SER A 93 39.50 -23.96 -15.83
#